data_AF-A0A1H3VKE4-F1
#
_entry.id   AF-A0A1H3VKE4-F1
#
_cell.length_a   1.000
_cell.length_b   1.000
_cell.length_c   1.000
_cell.angle_alpha   90.00
_cell.angle_beta   90.00
_cell.angle_gamma   90.00
#
_symmetry.space_group_name_H-M   'P 1'
#
loop_
_entity.id
_entity.type
_entity.pdbx_description
1 polymer ?
#
loop_
_entity_poly.entity_id
_entity_poly.type
_entity_poly.pdbx_seq_one_letter_code
_entity_poly.pdbx_strand_id
1 'polypeptide(L)' 'MILDNRGLEPPQPMMRTLTALEELTDKEALVIINDRRPMFLFAELDELGHLYETVQQEDGSFRITITKSGD' A
#
# COMPACT_ATOMS: atom_id res chain seq x y z
N MET A 1 -10.32 0.89 3.46
CA MET A 1 -10.08 2.26 2.93
C MET A 1 -9.44 2.18 1.54
N ILE A 2 -9.55 3.20 0.66
CA ILE A 2 -8.83 3.24 -0.64
C ILE A 2 -8.02 4.54 -0.76
N LEU A 3 -6.75 4.45 -1.14
CA LEU A 3 -5.89 5.59 -1.49
C LEU A 3 -5.45 5.52 -2.94
N ASP A 4 -5.77 6.56 -3.71
CA ASP A 4 -5.14 6.79 -5.01
C ASP A 4 -3.82 7.54 -4.79
N ASN A 5 -2.70 6.91 -5.18
CA ASN A 5 -1.35 7.45 -5.12
C ASN A 5 -0.79 7.80 -6.51
N ARG A 6 -1.59 7.69 -7.56
CA ARG A 6 -1.16 8.04 -8.92
C ARG A 6 -0.85 9.53 -9.03
N GLY A 7 0.17 9.88 -9.81
CA GLY A 7 0.69 11.24 -10.00
C GLY A 7 1.52 11.79 -8.84
N LEU A 8 1.72 11.02 -7.77
CA LEU A 8 2.56 11.46 -6.64
C LEU A 8 4.03 11.07 -6.85
N GLU A 9 4.92 12.02 -6.59
CA GLU A 9 6.37 11.80 -6.66
C GLU A 9 6.90 11.06 -5.42
N PRO A 10 7.92 10.19 -5.55
CA PRO A 10 8.60 9.59 -4.41
C PRO A 10 9.14 10.66 -3.44
N PRO A 11 9.05 10.46 -2.10
CA PRO A 11 8.55 9.27 -1.40
C PRO A 11 7.05 9.32 -1.04
N GLN A 12 6.28 10.27 -1.58
CA GLN A 12 4.92 10.57 -1.12
C GLN A 12 3.95 9.38 -1.14
N PRO A 13 3.89 8.53 -2.20
CA PRO A 13 3.04 7.34 -2.19
C PRO A 13 3.26 6.42 -0.99
N MET A 14 4.53 6.23 -0.63
CA MET A 14 4.93 5.34 0.46
C MET A 14 4.52 5.95 1.81
N MET A 15 4.91 7.21 2.05
CA MET A 15 4.59 7.89 3.31
C MET A 15 3.08 7.93 3.57
N ARG A 16 2.27 8.28 2.56
CA ARG A 16 0.80 8.28 2.70
C ARG A 16 0.24 6.92 3.04
N THR A 17 0.80 5.87 2.45
CA THR A 17 0.35 4.49 2.69
C THR A 17 0.67 4.07 4.13
N LEU A 18 1.90 4.29 4.59
CA LEU A 18 2.32 3.91 5.95
C LEU A 18 1.54 4.66 7.03
N THR A 19 1.37 5.99 6.88
CA THR A 19 0.55 6.78 7.80
C THR A 19 -0.89 6.27 7.87
N ALA A 20 -1.50 5.91 6.73
CA ALA A 20 -2.85 5.36 6.75
C ALA A 20 -2.93 3.98 7.41
N LEU A 21 -1.87 3.16 7.33
CA LEU A 21 -1.82 1.84 8.00
C LEU A 21 -1.68 1.98 9.53
N GLU A 22 -0.98 3.01 10.00
CA GLU A 22 -0.89 3.33 11.44
C GLU A 22 -2.27 3.64 12.04
N GLU A 23 -3.15 4.30 11.27
CA GLU A 23 -4.50 4.68 11.70
C GLU A 23 -5.53 3.52 11.63
N LEU A 24 -5.21 2.41 10.96
CA LEU A 24 -6.11 1.26 10.86
C LEU A 24 -6.13 0.40 12.12
N THR A 25 -7.30 -0.15 12.44
CA THR A 25 -7.46 -1.17 13.47
C THR A 25 -7.11 -2.56 12.95
N ASP A 26 -6.79 -3.49 13.86
CA ASP A 26 -6.42 -4.84 13.49
C ASP A 26 -7.54 -5.52 12.68
N LYS A 27 -7.16 -6.16 11.57
CA LYS A 27 -8.03 -6.82 10.57
C LYS A 27 -8.72 -5.88 9.57
N GLU A 28 -8.45 -4.57 9.60
CA GLU A 28 -8.85 -3.70 8.50
C GLU A 28 -7.87 -3.78 7.33
N ALA A 29 -8.40 -3.57 6.12
CA ALA A 29 -7.63 -3.57 4.89
C ALA A 29 -7.56 -2.17 4.25
N LEU A 30 -6.36 -1.81 3.80
CA LEU A 30 -6.07 -0.66 2.98
C LEU A 30 -5.87 -1.08 1.53
N VAL A 31 -6.60 -0.48 0.60
CA VAL A 31 -6.32 -0.61 -0.83
C VAL A 31 -5.57 0.63 -1.30
N ILE A 32 -4.48 0.45 -2.03
CA ILE A 32 -3.77 1.56 -2.69
C ILE A 32 -3.72 1.33 -4.20
N ILE A 33 -3.69 2.42 -4.97
CA ILE A 33 -3.49 2.41 -6.42
C ILE A 33 -2.25 3.24 -6.74
N ASN A 34 -1.27 2.63 -7.40
CA ASN A 34 0.02 3.27 -7.72
C ASN A 34 0.31 3.19 -9.23
N ASP A 35 0.94 4.21 -9.80
CA ASP A 35 1.35 4.20 -11.22
C ASP A 35 2.43 3.16 -11.54
N ARG A 36 3.16 2.71 -10.51
CA ARG A 36 4.31 1.82 -10.62
C ARG A 36 4.29 0.83 -9.46
N ARG A 37 4.94 -0.32 -9.66
CA ARG A 37 5.11 -1.33 -8.61
C ARG A 37 5.95 -0.76 -7.46
N PRO A 38 5.42 -0.62 -6.23
CA PRO A 38 6.10 0.11 -5.16
C PRO A 38 7.09 -0.78 -4.39
N MET A 39 8.24 -1.08 -4.99
CA MET A 39 9.21 -2.06 -4.45
C MET A 39 9.70 -1.73 -3.03
N PHE A 40 9.97 -0.46 -2.71
CA PHE A 40 10.40 -0.07 -1.36
C PHE A 40 9.30 -0.22 -0.32
N LEU A 41 8.04 0.01 -0.70
CA LEU A 41 6.90 -0.21 0.19
C LEU A 41 6.75 -1.69 0.54
N PHE A 42 6.95 -2.60 -0.42
CA PHE A 42 6.85 -4.04 -0.13
C PHE A 42 7.86 -4.50 0.92
N ALA A 43 9.11 -4.02 0.82
CA ALA A 43 10.13 -4.30 1.84
C ALA A 43 9.68 -3.83 3.23
N GLU A 44 9.14 -2.61 3.33
CA GLU A 44 8.63 -2.07 4.59
C GLU A 44 7.43 -2.87 5.13
N LEU A 45 6.50 -3.28 4.27
CA LEU A 45 5.35 -4.09 4.68
C LEU A 45 5.78 -5.47 5.20
N ASP A 46 6.78 -6.08 4.56
CA ASP A 46 7.36 -7.35 5.02
C ASP A 46 8.03 -7.19 6.39
N GLU A 47 8.78 -6.10 6.61
CA GLU A 47 9.41 -5.77 7.89
C GLU A 47 8.37 -5.53 9.01
N LEU A 48 7.24 -4.91 8.69
CA LEU A 48 6.11 -4.66 9.60
C LEU A 48 5.17 -5.88 9.76
N GLY A 49 5.43 -6.99 9.06
CA GLY A 49 4.61 -8.21 9.15
C GLY A 49 3.20 -8.05 8.55
N HIS A 50 3.00 -7.10 7.64
CA HIS A 50 1.73 -6.88 6.96
C HIS A 50 1.57 -7.81 5.75
N LEU A 51 0.39 -8.38 5.59
CA LEU A 51 0.05 -9.18 4.41
C LEU A 51 -0.43 -8.26 3.28
N TYR A 52 -0.05 -8.58 2.05
CA TYR A 52 -0.55 -7.84 0.89
C TYR A 52 -0.72 -8.70 -0.36
N GLU A 53 -1.69 -8.30 -1.19
CA GLU A 53 -1.92 -8.83 -2.52
C GLU A 53 -1.75 -7.71 -3.55
N THR A 54 -1.12 -8.00 -4.68
CA THR A 54 -0.87 -7.02 -5.75
C THR A 54 -1.44 -7.51 -7.07
N VAL A 55 -2.23 -6.66 -7.73
CA VAL A 55 -2.81 -6.93 -9.04
C VAL A 55 -2.49 -5.78 -9.98
N GLN A 56 -1.78 -6.07 -11.07
CA GLN A 56 -1.60 -5.10 -12.15
C GLN A 56 -2.92 -4.91 -12.88
N GLN A 57 -3.31 -3.65 -13.12
CA GLN A 57 -4.53 -3.25 -13.79
C GLN A 57 -4.29 -3.07 -15.29
N GLU A 58 -5.38 -3.02 -16.07
CA GLU A 58 -5.32 -2.83 -17.53
C GLU A 58 -4.71 -1.48 -17.94
N ASP A 59 -4.87 -0.44 -17.11
CA ASP A 59 -4.28 0.89 -17.32
C ASP A 59 -2.78 0.97 -16.95
N GLY A 60 -2.18 -0.16 -16.56
CA GLY A 60 -0.78 -0.25 -16.16
C GLY A 60 -0.53 0.11 -14.69
N SER A 61 -1.54 0.60 -13.96
CA SER A 61 -1.43 0.84 -12.53
C SER A 61 -1.40 -0.46 -11.72
N PHE A 62 -1.02 -0.36 -10.46
CA PHE A 62 -0.99 -1.47 -9.52
C PHE A 62 -2.00 -1.21 -8.42
N ARG A 63 -2.95 -2.13 -8.26
CA ARG A 63 -3.84 -2.17 -7.10
C ARG A 63 -3.21 -3.10 -6.06
N ILE A 64 -2.94 -2.58 -4.88
CA ILE A 64 -2.40 -3.36 -3.76
C ILE A 64 -3.41 -3.36 -2.63
N THR A 65 -3.77 -4.53 -2.12
CA THR A 65 -4.62 -4.68 -0.94
C THR A 65 -3.74 -5.13 0.21
N ILE A 66 -3.63 -4.31 1.24
CA ILE A 66 -2.78 -4.50 2.41
C ILE A 66 -3.68 -4.78 3.61
N THR A 67 -3.45 -5.89 4.29
CA THR A 67 -4.14 -6.27 5.53
C THR A 67 -3.18 -6.08 6.68
N LYS A 68 -3.58 -5.27 7.67
CA LYS A 68 -2.79 -5.09 8.88
C LYS A 68 -2.80 -6.40 9.68
N SER A 69 -1.60 -6.96 9.88
CA SER A 69 -1.40 -8.28 10.51
C SER A 69 -0.19 -8.33 11.45
N GLY A 70 0.25 -7.18 11.97
CA GLY A 70 1.23 -7.06 13.05
C GLY A 70 0.58 -6.43 14.29
N ASP A 71 1.00 -6.88 15.47
CA ASP A 71 0.60 -6.38 16.81
C ASP A 71 0.89 -4.88 17.01
#